data_AF-A0AAP2E5S7-F1
#
_entry.id   AF-A0AAP2E5S7-F1
#
_cell.length_a   1.000
_cell.length_b   1.000
_cell.length_c   1.000
_cell.angle_alpha   90.00
_cell.angle_beta   90.00
_cell.angle_gamma   90.00
#
_symmetry.space_group_name_H-M   'P 1'
#
loop_
_entity.id
_entity.type
_entity.pdbx_description
1 polymer ?
#
loop_
_entity_poly.entity_id
_entity_poly.type
_entity_poly.pdbx_seq_one_letter_code
_entity_poly.pdbx_strand_id
1 'polypeptide(L)'
;SKVTAAAEQEAVVLMPNQQVVYERAGKKLTKSLVEQPAVLQPFASYSFEFNDVPVREVFGTLEKAYGIQIVYDEEALANCSIHATLTDVPLYDKLKLICKGIQGTYEVIDSHIVITSKGCTP
;
A
#
# COMPACT_ATOMS: atom_id res chain seq x y z
N SER A 1 -18.84 -10.00 -46.28
CA SER A 1 -18.74 -10.42 -44.87
C SER A 1 -18.51 -9.20 -44.00
N LYS A 2 -19.40 -8.90 -43.05
CA LYS A 2 -19.24 -7.78 -42.09
C LYS A 2 -18.56 -8.33 -40.84
N VAL A 3 -17.33 -7.88 -40.58
CA VAL A 3 -16.66 -8.13 -39.30
C VAL A 3 -17.23 -7.11 -38.31
N THR A 4 -18.13 -7.54 -37.44
CA THR A 4 -18.52 -6.80 -36.24
C THR A 4 -17.37 -6.90 -35.24
N ALA A 5 -16.62 -5.81 -35.06
CA ALA A 5 -15.73 -5.66 -33.93
C ALA A 5 -16.58 -5.67 -32.66
N ALA A 6 -16.44 -6.71 -31.84
CA ALA A 6 -16.94 -6.69 -30.48
C ALA A 6 -16.21 -5.57 -29.74
N ALA A 7 -16.94 -4.64 -29.13
CA ALA A 7 -16.35 -3.71 -28.20
C ALA A 7 -15.75 -4.54 -27.05
N GLU A 8 -14.42 -4.54 -26.91
CA GLU A 8 -13.75 -5.13 -25.75
C GLU A 8 -14.28 -4.42 -24.51
N GLN A 9 -15.05 -5.15 -23.70
CA GLN A 9 -15.45 -4.69 -22.39
C GLN A 9 -14.24 -4.83 -21.47
N GLU A 10 -13.66 -3.71 -21.06
CA GLU A 10 -12.56 -3.68 -20.12
C GLU A 10 -13.06 -4.22 -18.76
N ALA A 11 -12.63 -5.43 -18.41
CA ALA A 11 -12.97 -6.08 -17.16
C ALA A 11 -11.86 -5.82 -16.13
N VAL A 12 -12.22 -5.29 -14.97
CA VAL A 12 -11.29 -4.99 -13.88
C VAL A 12 -11.56 -5.92 -12.70
N VAL A 13 -10.50 -6.56 -12.20
CA VAL A 13 -10.53 -7.33 -10.95
C VAL A 13 -9.99 -6.46 -9.82
N LEU A 14 -10.74 -6.41 -8.71
CA LEU A 14 -10.37 -5.70 -7.51
C LEU A 14 -9.90 -6.68 -6.43
N MET A 15 -8.80 -6.31 -5.78
CA MET A 15 -8.33 -6.91 -4.54
C MET A 15 -8.90 -6.11 -3.35
N PRO A 16 -8.77 -6.59 -2.11
CA PRO A 16 -9.20 -5.84 -0.94
C PRO A 16 -8.59 -4.43 -0.90
N ASN A 17 -9.32 -3.48 -0.33
CA ASN A 17 -8.96 -2.07 -0.26
C ASN A 17 -8.70 -1.37 -1.61
N GLN A 18 -9.10 -1.98 -2.73
CA GLN A 18 -9.06 -1.37 -4.05
C GLN A 18 -10.47 -0.93 -4.49
N GLN A 19 -10.51 0.13 -5.28
CA GLN A 19 -11.71 0.66 -5.91
C GLN A 19 -11.45 0.97 -7.38
N VAL A 20 -12.52 1.18 -8.13
CA VAL A 20 -12.46 1.63 -9.53
C VAL A 20 -13.35 2.85 -9.70
N VAL A 21 -12.82 3.87 -10.35
CA VAL A 21 -13.56 5.05 -10.78
C VAL A 21 -13.85 4.90 -12.27
N TYR A 22 -15.14 4.96 -12.63
CA TYR A 22 -15.58 4.93 -14.03
C TYR A 22 -15.87 6.33 -14.53
N GLU A 23 -15.06 6.80 -15.49
CA GLU A 23 -15.26 8.06 -16.17
C GLU A 23 -16.18 7.86 -17.39
N ARG A 24 -17.41 8.39 -17.32
CA ARG A 24 -18.42 8.18 -18.38
C ARG A 24 -18.06 8.79 -19.74
N ALA A 25 -17.40 9.95 -19.75
CA ALA A 25 -17.10 10.67 -20.99
C ALA A 25 -16.01 9.94 -21.81
N GLY A 26 -14.92 9.55 -21.15
CA GLY A 26 -13.84 8.78 -21.76
C GLY A 26 -14.06 7.26 -21.81
N LYS A 27 -15.12 6.74 -21.18
CA LYS A 27 -15.34 5.30 -20.93
C LYS A 27 -14.13 4.61 -20.29
N LYS A 28 -13.46 5.32 -19.37
CA LYS A 28 -12.21 4.87 -18.76
C LYS A 28 -12.47 4.32 -17.36
N LEU A 29 -11.89 3.17 -17.06
CA LEU A 29 -11.81 2.63 -15.71
C LEU A 29 -10.44 2.97 -15.12
N THR A 30 -10.43 3.61 -13.94
CA THR A 30 -9.19 3.93 -13.22
C THR A 30 -9.22 3.24 -11.86
N LYS A 31 -8.26 2.36 -11.62
CA LYS A 31 -8.13 1.61 -10.37
C LYS A 31 -7.33 2.43 -9.36
N SER A 32 -7.74 2.41 -8.09
CA SER A 32 -7.03 3.06 -7.00
C SER A 32 -7.24 2.33 -5.68
N LEU A 33 -6.54 2.74 -4.62
CA LEU A 33 -6.87 2.35 -3.25
C LEU A 33 -8.07 3.16 -2.74
N VAL A 34 -8.82 2.57 -1.80
CA VAL A 34 -9.86 3.28 -1.05
C VAL A 34 -9.26 4.36 -0.15
N GLU A 35 -10.06 5.36 0.21
CA GLU A 35 -9.64 6.47 1.08
C GLU A 35 -9.32 6.04 2.51
N GLN A 36 -9.94 4.96 2.99
CA GLN A 36 -9.74 4.45 4.35
C GLN A 36 -9.54 2.92 4.31
N PRO A 37 -8.31 2.46 4.06
CA PRO A 37 -8.02 1.02 4.06
C PRO A 37 -8.28 0.39 5.43
N ALA A 38 -8.98 -0.74 5.41
CA ALA A 38 -9.30 -1.52 6.61
C ALA A 38 -8.46 -2.79 6.68
N VAL A 39 -8.20 -3.27 7.90
CA VAL A 39 -7.53 -4.55 8.12
C VAL A 39 -8.43 -5.71 7.69
N LEU A 40 -7.85 -6.73 7.06
CA LEU A 40 -8.60 -7.83 6.44
C LEU A 40 -9.03 -8.93 7.41
N GLN A 41 -8.33 -9.06 8.54
CA GLN A 41 -8.63 -10.03 9.59
C GLN A 41 -8.87 -9.30 10.92
N PRO A 42 -9.50 -9.95 11.92
CA PRO A 42 -9.71 -9.33 13.22
C PRO A 42 -8.41 -8.77 13.78
N PHE A 43 -8.46 -7.56 14.36
CA PHE A 43 -7.31 -6.82 14.89
C PHE A 43 -6.38 -7.67 15.78
N ALA A 44 -6.93 -8.64 16.53
CA ALA A 44 -6.17 -9.56 17.37
C ALA A 44 -5.13 -10.42 16.60
N SER A 45 -5.16 -10.44 15.28
CA SER A 45 -4.23 -11.22 14.43
C SER A 45 -2.93 -10.48 14.09
N TYR A 46 -2.88 -9.16 14.31
CA TYR A 46 -1.73 -8.32 13.97
C TYR A 46 -1.35 -7.41 15.13
N SER A 47 -0.07 -7.44 15.53
CA SER A 47 0.51 -6.41 16.39
C SER A 47 1.06 -5.28 15.53
N PHE A 48 0.72 -4.04 15.89
CA PHE A 48 1.32 -2.83 15.31
C PHE A 48 2.25 -2.14 16.31
N GLU A 49 2.82 -2.92 17.23
CA GLU A 49 3.88 -2.49 18.14
C GLU A 49 5.22 -2.97 17.59
N PHE A 50 6.07 -2.02 17.21
CA PHE A 50 7.38 -2.30 16.64
C PHE A 50 8.44 -1.75 17.59
N ASN A 51 9.34 -2.61 18.04
CA ASN A 51 10.48 -2.24 18.88
C ASN A 51 11.77 -2.70 18.19
N ASP A 52 12.46 -1.76 17.55
CA ASP A 52 13.66 -1.99 16.73
C ASP A 52 13.47 -3.12 15.69
N VAL A 53 12.31 -3.12 15.03
CA VAL A 53 11.95 -4.13 14.03
C VAL A 53 12.44 -3.69 12.65
N PRO A 54 13.11 -4.55 11.86
CA PRO A 54 13.54 -4.21 10.50
C PRO A 54 12.37 -3.75 9.63
N VAL A 55 12.59 -2.70 8.83
CA VAL A 55 11.53 -2.10 7.99
C VAL A 55 10.87 -3.12 7.05
N ARG A 56 11.63 -4.09 6.55
CA ARG A 56 11.09 -5.20 5.74
C ARG A 56 9.97 -5.95 6.45
N GLU A 57 10.15 -6.25 7.73
CA GLU A 57 9.16 -6.99 8.51
C GLU A 57 7.95 -6.12 8.85
N VAL A 58 8.18 -4.82 9.10
CA VAL A 58 7.12 -3.82 9.32
C VAL A 58 6.24 -3.71 8.07
N PHE A 59 6.83 -3.53 6.89
CA PHE A 59 6.08 -3.46 5.65
C PHE A 59 5.36 -4.77 5.33
N GLY A 60 6.02 -5.93 5.49
CA GLY A 60 5.35 -7.22 5.31
C GLY A 60 4.16 -7.43 6.26
N THR A 61 4.21 -6.86 7.47
CA THR A 61 3.07 -6.87 8.40
C THR A 61 1.92 -6.01 7.88
N LEU A 62 2.20 -4.81 7.38
CA LEU A 62 1.19 -3.94 6.78
C LEU A 62 0.60 -4.56 5.50
N GLU A 63 1.42 -5.13 4.63
CA GLU A 63 0.93 -5.78 3.40
C GLU A 63 -0.07 -6.88 3.70
N LYS A 64 0.23 -7.76 4.67
CA LYS A 64 -0.68 -8.83 5.09
C LYS A 64 -1.93 -8.30 5.77
N ALA A 65 -1.77 -7.31 6.64
CA ALA A 65 -2.89 -6.74 7.39
C ALA A 65 -3.91 -6.07 6.48
N TYR A 66 -3.47 -5.37 5.42
CA TYR A 66 -4.33 -4.58 4.55
C TYR A 66 -4.55 -5.20 3.16
N GLY A 67 -3.80 -6.23 2.75
CA GLY A 67 -3.84 -6.78 1.40
C GLY A 67 -3.43 -5.78 0.32
N ILE A 68 -2.56 -4.84 0.67
CA ILE A 68 -2.04 -3.81 -0.23
C ILE A 68 -0.55 -4.04 -0.37
N GLN A 69 -0.05 -4.08 -1.58
CA GLN A 69 1.37 -4.25 -1.84
C GLN A 69 2.14 -2.94 -1.56
N ILE A 70 3.29 -3.07 -0.91
CA ILE A 70 4.22 -1.99 -0.59
C ILE A 70 5.52 -2.24 -1.35
N VAL A 71 5.89 -1.31 -2.24
CA VAL A 71 7.07 -1.40 -3.09
C VAL A 71 8.13 -0.43 -2.57
N TYR A 72 9.36 -0.92 -2.41
CA TYR A 72 10.49 -0.15 -1.91
C TYR A 72 11.82 -0.79 -2.33
N ASP A 73 12.91 -0.04 -2.21
CA ASP A 73 14.27 -0.56 -2.40
C ASP A 73 14.72 -1.29 -1.12
N GLU A 74 14.75 -2.63 -1.16
CA GLU A 74 15.13 -3.46 -0.02
C GLU A 74 16.59 -3.23 0.42
N GLU A 75 17.50 -2.98 -0.51
CA GLU A 75 18.92 -2.78 -0.20
C GLU A 75 19.13 -1.43 0.47
N ALA A 76 18.51 -0.37 -0.05
CA ALA A 76 18.59 0.96 0.53
C ALA A 76 18.03 0.99 1.97
N LEU A 77 16.97 0.22 2.26
CA LEU A 77 16.31 0.19 3.57
C LEU A 77 16.80 -0.92 4.50
N ALA A 78 17.82 -1.71 4.10
CA ALA A 78 18.26 -2.90 4.84
C ALA A 78 18.69 -2.62 6.29
N ASN A 79 19.24 -1.43 6.56
CA ASN A 79 19.71 -1.02 7.90
C ASN A 79 18.65 -0.24 8.70
N CYS A 80 17.46 -0.01 8.14
CA CYS A 80 16.42 0.74 8.83
C CYS A 80 15.61 -0.16 9.76
N SER A 81 15.37 0.35 10.97
CA SER A 81 14.47 -0.26 11.95
C SER A 81 13.43 0.74 12.44
N ILE A 82 12.27 0.24 12.86
CA ILE A 82 11.17 1.04 13.39
C ILE A 82 10.98 0.73 14.87
N HIS A 83 10.96 1.81 15.65
CA HIS A 83 10.55 1.82 17.05
C HIS A 83 9.32 2.72 17.19
N ALA A 84 8.12 2.14 17.20
CA ALA A 84 6.86 2.87 17.31
C ALA A 84 5.68 1.97 17.72
N THR A 85 4.73 2.55 18.44
CA THR A 85 3.39 1.99 18.64
C THR A 85 2.43 2.63 17.65
N LEU A 86 1.84 1.80 16.78
CA LEU A 86 0.99 2.24 15.68
C LEU A 86 -0.42 1.63 15.77
N THR A 87 -0.78 1.01 16.90
CA THR A 87 -2.13 0.50 17.18
C THR A 87 -3.16 1.62 17.05
N ASP A 88 -4.33 1.30 16.47
CA ASP A 88 -5.43 2.24 16.20
C ASP A 88 -5.11 3.45 15.31
N VAL A 89 -3.91 3.50 14.72
CA VAL A 89 -3.56 4.50 13.71
C VAL A 89 -4.05 4.06 12.32
N PRO A 90 -4.73 4.92 11.53
CA PRO A 90 -5.10 4.63 10.15
C PRO A 90 -3.87 4.33 9.27
N LEU A 91 -4.01 3.46 8.25
CA LEU A 91 -2.88 3.02 7.42
C LEU A 91 -2.03 4.18 6.88
N TYR A 92 -2.67 5.19 6.30
CA TYR A 92 -1.94 6.31 5.72
C TYR A 92 -1.18 7.13 6.76
N ASP A 93 -1.69 7.26 7.98
CA ASP A 93 -0.97 7.92 9.07
C ASP A 93 0.15 7.04 9.64
N LYS A 94 -0.04 5.71 9.68
CA LYS A 94 1.06 4.77 9.98
C LYS A 94 2.21 4.95 9.00
N LEU A 95 1.92 5.01 7.70
CA LEU A 95 2.94 5.22 6.66
C LEU A 95 3.65 6.55 6.82
N LYS A 96 2.94 7.65 7.13
CA LYS A 96 3.58 8.95 7.44
C LYS A 96 4.57 8.83 8.60
N LEU A 97 4.18 8.17 9.68
CA LEU A 97 5.02 8.00 10.87
C LEU A 97 6.24 7.12 10.58
N ILE A 98 6.05 6.00 9.87
CA ILE A 98 7.14 5.10 9.45
C ILE A 98 8.10 5.85 8.53
N CYS A 99 7.59 6.51 7.49
CA CYS A 99 8.39 7.28 6.54
C CYS A 99 9.21 8.37 7.24
N LYS A 100 8.67 9.04 8.27
CA LYS A 100 9.43 9.98 9.10
C LYS A 100 10.63 9.31 9.79
N GLY A 101 10.45 8.11 10.34
CA GLY A 101 11.52 7.35 11.00
C GLY A 101 12.65 6.96 10.05
N ILE A 102 12.33 6.67 8.78
CA ILE A 102 13.30 6.27 7.76
C ILE A 102 13.71 7.41 6.83
N GLN A 103 13.38 8.67 7.17
CA GLN A 103 13.65 9.87 6.35
C GLN A 103 13.18 9.71 4.89
N GLY A 104 12.02 9.08 4.73
CA GLY A 104 11.41 8.78 3.44
C GLY A 104 10.05 9.46 3.24
N THR A 105 9.43 9.12 2.12
CA THR A 105 8.08 9.49 1.73
C THR A 105 7.36 8.28 1.17
N TYR A 106 6.03 8.37 1.03
CA TYR A 106 5.26 7.39 0.29
C TYR A 106 4.31 8.07 -0.70
N GLU A 107 4.01 7.37 -1.78
CA GLU A 107 2.97 7.73 -2.74
C GLU A 107 2.08 6.51 -3.01
N VAL A 108 0.82 6.76 -3.36
CA VAL A 108 -0.06 5.71 -3.89
C VAL A 108 -0.03 5.81 -5.40
N ILE A 109 0.51 4.79 -6.05
CA ILE A 109 0.59 4.71 -7.51
C ILE A 109 -0.25 3.51 -7.95
N ASP A 110 -1.29 3.79 -8.73
CA ASP A 110 -2.38 2.87 -9.04
C ASP A 110 -2.98 2.29 -7.74
N SER A 111 -2.68 1.02 -7.46
CA SER A 111 -3.14 0.31 -6.27
C SER A 111 -1.99 -0.19 -5.39
N HIS A 112 -0.82 0.45 -5.49
CA HIS A 112 0.39 0.12 -4.74
C HIS A 112 0.81 1.31 -3.89
N ILE A 113 1.39 1.02 -2.73
CA ILE A 113 2.11 2.03 -1.94
C ILE A 113 3.58 1.95 -2.37
N VAL A 114 4.15 3.07 -2.79
CA VAL A 114 5.57 3.16 -3.17
C VAL A 114 6.30 3.99 -2.13
N ILE A 115 7.31 3.42 -1.49
CA ILE A 115 8.14 4.09 -0.49
C ILE A 115 9.44 4.54 -1.14
N THR A 116 9.84 5.79 -0.89
CA THR A 116 11.14 6.34 -1.31
C THR A 116 11.90 6.81 -0.08
N SER A 117 13.17 6.42 0.04
CA SER A 117 14.08 6.86 1.10
C SER A 117 15.53 6.70 0.63
N LYS A 118 16.44 7.42 1.28
CA LYS A 118 17.90 7.26 1.11
C LYS A 118 18.50 6.15 1.99
N GLY A 119 17.68 5.49 2.81
CA GLY A 119 18.16 4.52 3.77
C GLY A 119 18.57 5.12 5.11
N CYS A 120 18.90 4.23 6.04
CA CYS A 120 19.38 4.59 7.37
C CYS A 120 20.88 4.30 7.43
N THR A 121 21.63 5.25 7.97
CA THR A 121 23.05 5.04 8.25
C THR A 121 23.18 4.02 9.39
N PRO A 122 24.04 2.99 9.23
CA PRO A 122 24.29 2.01 10.28
C PRO A 122 24.91 2.63 11.54
#